data_AF-A0A7C4ZPK2-F1
#
_entry.id   AF-A0A7C4ZPK2-F1
#
_cell.length_a   1.000
_cell.length_b   1.000
_cell.length_c   1.000
_cell.angle_alpha   90.00
_cell.angle_beta   90.00
_cell.angle_gamma   90.00
#
_symmetry.space_group_name_H-M   'P 1'
#
loop_
_entity.id
_entity.type
_entity.pdbx_description
1 polymer ?
#
loop_
_entity_poly.entity_id
_entity_poly.type
_entity_poly.pdbx_seq_one_letter_code
_entity_poly.pdbx_strand_id
1 'polypeptide(L)'
;MKDKSNLPPLPRRTVKYVVNPEEMNEAAARGMLSNPVYVGVPPYNRVVSDEAWIRAAVKLIEEDGAEQFLVNLLYMLRVSMVDAVPDEAIPHDYDGPWPDDMEDEYEADDEVEDFSETPSPWHNPMEGLVFCSHDDLPMILMDGEFVCVGEYLYAHLENAPVTDLLTDPVLTLVFQNGHTLPLLCPDCGDSLHVKDQGALLDSINGLTIVALEWDDENDELIIEFGYPESSDEEEPETLETLAIHLNSARGLTCPHQTLWHEENEEV
;
A
#
# COMPACT_ATOMS: atom_id res chain seq x y z
N MET A 1 23.74 24.93 13.67
CA MET A 1 23.57 23.47 13.51
C MET A 1 24.56 22.79 14.45
N LYS A 2 24.09 21.96 15.39
CA LYS A 2 25.00 21.14 16.20
C LYS A 2 25.61 20.09 15.27
N ASP A 3 26.92 19.88 15.41
CA ASP A 3 27.67 18.89 14.65
C ASP A 3 27.07 17.49 14.88
N LYS A 4 26.52 16.88 13.83
CA LYS A 4 25.86 15.56 13.89
C LYS A 4 26.87 14.42 14.12
N SER A 5 28.17 14.69 14.04
CA SER A 5 29.23 13.67 14.16
C SER A 5 29.45 13.12 15.57
N ASN A 6 28.74 13.62 16.59
CA ASN A 6 28.92 13.24 18.01
C ASN A 6 27.64 12.75 18.72
N LEU A 7 26.61 12.34 17.97
CA LEU A 7 25.46 11.69 18.62
C LEU A 7 25.86 10.28 19.08
N PRO A 8 25.44 9.86 20.29
CA PRO A 8 25.62 8.48 20.72
C PRO A 8 24.91 7.52 19.76
N PRO A 9 25.37 6.26 19.64
CA PRO A 9 24.70 5.27 18.82
C PRO A 9 23.27 5.03 19.35
N LEU A 10 22.33 4.83 18.44
CA LEU A 10 20.95 4.49 18.79
C LEU A 10 20.91 3.19 19.61
N PRO A 11 19.97 3.06 20.56
CA PRO A 11 19.80 1.82 21.29
C PRO A 11 19.41 0.67 20.33
N ARG A 12 19.75 -0.56 20.72
CA ARG A 12 19.31 -1.76 19.98
C ARG A 12 17.83 -2.02 20.26
N ARG A 13 17.13 -2.65 19.32
CA ARG A 13 15.74 -3.08 19.54
C ARG A 13 15.64 -4.08 20.68
N THR A 14 14.56 -4.00 21.44
CA THR A 14 14.26 -4.92 22.56
C THR A 14 12.98 -5.74 22.33
N VAL A 15 12.32 -5.54 21.19
CA VAL A 15 11.07 -6.19 20.81
C VAL A 15 11.29 -7.27 19.74
N LYS A 16 10.32 -8.19 19.65
CA LYS A 16 10.27 -9.26 18.64
C LYS A 16 8.93 -9.18 17.89
N TYR A 17 8.95 -9.29 16.56
CA TYR A 17 7.75 -9.56 15.78
C TYR A 17 7.45 -11.06 15.82
N VAL A 18 6.20 -11.44 16.08
CA VAL A 18 5.80 -12.83 16.24
C VAL A 18 4.54 -13.09 15.44
N VAL A 19 4.60 -14.08 14.55
CA VAL A 19 3.45 -14.59 13.79
C VAL A 19 2.80 -15.77 14.53
N ASN A 20 3.61 -16.64 15.13
CA ASN A 20 3.13 -17.82 15.85
C ASN A 20 2.83 -17.52 17.33
N PRO A 21 1.58 -17.67 17.82
CA PRO A 21 1.22 -17.43 19.21
C PRO A 21 2.04 -18.22 20.24
N GLU A 22 2.61 -19.37 19.86
CA GLU A 22 3.44 -20.19 20.76
C GLU A 22 4.78 -19.53 21.12
N GLU A 23 5.26 -18.58 20.30
CA GLU A 23 6.48 -17.81 20.55
C GLU A 23 6.25 -16.54 21.40
N MET A 24 5.04 -16.38 21.92
CA MET A 24 4.67 -15.20 22.71
C MET A 24 5.49 -15.14 24.01
N ASN A 25 6.32 -14.11 24.10
CA ASN A 25 7.09 -13.78 25.29
C ASN A 25 7.01 -12.27 25.57
N GLU A 26 7.74 -11.77 26.58
CA GLU A 26 7.70 -10.34 26.92
C GLU A 26 8.13 -9.43 25.75
N ALA A 27 9.20 -9.79 25.04
CA ALA A 27 9.67 -9.02 23.88
C ALA A 27 8.64 -9.01 22.74
N ALA A 28 7.92 -10.12 22.54
CA ALA A 28 6.82 -10.22 21.58
C ALA A 28 5.63 -9.33 21.99
N ALA A 29 5.21 -9.37 23.26
CA ALA A 29 4.14 -8.54 23.78
C ALA A 29 4.46 -7.04 23.65
N ARG A 30 5.69 -6.65 23.98
CA ARG A 30 6.16 -5.26 23.78
C ARG A 30 6.19 -4.88 22.30
N GLY A 31 6.55 -5.81 21.41
CA GLY A 31 6.46 -5.64 19.96
C GLY A 31 5.04 -5.33 19.53
N MET A 32 4.07 -6.13 19.98
CA MET A 32 2.65 -5.89 19.67
C MET A 32 2.19 -4.50 20.14
N LEU A 33 2.51 -4.12 21.39
CA LEU A 33 2.13 -2.82 21.94
C LEU A 33 2.82 -1.63 21.25
N SER A 34 3.97 -1.86 20.62
CA SER A 34 4.71 -0.83 19.87
C SER A 34 4.27 -0.75 18.40
N ASN A 35 3.43 -1.68 17.92
CA ASN A 35 3.06 -1.76 16.51
C ASN A 35 1.78 -0.94 16.24
N PRO A 36 1.84 0.13 15.43
CA PRO A 36 0.68 0.97 15.18
C PRO A 36 -0.30 0.33 14.17
N VAL A 37 0.02 -0.79 13.53
CA VAL A 37 -0.95 -1.46 12.63
C VAL A 37 -2.25 -1.83 13.36
N TYR A 38 -2.19 -2.11 14.67
CA TYR A 38 -3.38 -2.41 15.46
C TYR A 38 -4.35 -1.24 15.64
N VAL A 39 -3.92 0.01 15.42
CA VAL A 39 -4.81 1.18 15.40
C VAL A 39 -5.37 1.49 14.01
N GLY A 40 -5.12 0.60 13.03
CA GLY A 40 -5.68 0.70 11.69
C GLY A 40 -4.83 1.53 10.74
N VAL A 41 -3.50 1.44 10.87
CA VAL A 41 -2.61 1.99 9.84
C VAL A 41 -2.75 1.12 8.59
N PRO A 42 -3.17 1.67 7.42
CA PRO A 42 -3.40 0.88 6.21
C PRO A 42 -2.18 0.01 5.84
N PRO A 43 -2.40 -1.22 5.30
CA PRO A 43 -3.68 -1.81 4.90
C PRO A 43 -4.48 -2.46 6.05
N TYR A 44 -3.98 -2.41 7.28
CA TYR A 44 -4.55 -3.16 8.40
C TYR A 44 -5.82 -2.51 8.94
N ASN A 45 -6.82 -3.35 9.25
CA ASN A 45 -8.01 -2.93 9.97
C ASN A 45 -7.68 -2.56 11.42
N ARG A 46 -8.41 -1.58 11.96
CA ARG A 46 -8.30 -1.20 13.37
C ARG A 46 -8.83 -2.32 14.27
N VAL A 47 -8.00 -2.77 15.22
CA VAL A 47 -8.37 -3.77 16.24
C VAL A 47 -8.40 -3.16 17.64
N VAL A 48 -7.63 -2.10 17.86
CA VAL A 48 -7.52 -1.38 19.14
C VAL A 48 -7.78 0.12 18.89
N SER A 49 -8.49 0.78 19.81
CA SER A 49 -8.69 2.23 19.75
C SER A 49 -7.38 3.00 19.92
N ASP A 50 -7.25 4.13 19.22
CA ASP A 50 -6.08 5.02 19.28
C ASP A 50 -5.71 5.38 20.73
N GLU A 51 -6.70 5.69 21.58
CA GLU A 51 -6.45 6.06 22.98
C GLU A 51 -5.87 4.91 23.81
N ALA A 52 -6.26 3.66 23.52
CA ALA A 52 -5.74 2.50 24.23
C ALA A 52 -4.28 2.23 23.82
N TRP A 53 -3.97 2.34 22.54
CA TRP A 53 -2.61 2.21 22.04
C TRP A 53 -1.70 3.35 22.55
N ILE A 54 -2.18 4.60 22.53
CA ILE A 54 -1.44 5.76 23.07
C ILE A 54 -1.13 5.54 24.55
N ARG A 55 -2.08 5.06 25.36
CA ARG A 55 -1.80 4.76 26.78
C ARG A 55 -0.75 3.67 26.96
N ALA A 56 -0.74 2.64 26.11
CA ALA A 56 0.29 1.62 26.14
C ALA A 56 1.66 2.18 25.73
N ALA A 57 1.71 2.99 24.67
CA ALA A 57 2.91 3.68 24.21
C ALA A 57 3.49 4.59 25.30
N VAL A 58 2.66 5.41 25.97
CA VAL A 58 3.09 6.25 27.10
C VAL A 58 3.73 5.40 28.19
N LYS A 59 3.11 4.27 28.56
CA LYS A 59 3.68 3.38 29.57
C LYS A 59 5.03 2.78 29.15
N LEU A 60 5.17 2.35 27.89
CA LEU A 60 6.45 1.86 27.37
C LEU A 60 7.53 2.97 27.35
N ILE A 61 7.15 4.21 27.04
CA ILE A 61 8.06 5.35 27.06
C ILE A 61 8.52 5.67 28.49
N GLU A 62 7.63 5.55 29.48
CA GLU A 62 7.97 5.73 30.90
C GLU A 62 8.91 4.64 31.41
N GLU A 63 8.73 3.39 30.96
CA GLU A 63 9.52 2.24 31.40
C GLU A 63 10.88 2.13 30.68
N ASP A 64 10.90 2.29 29.36
CA ASP A 64 12.07 2.02 28.52
C ASP A 64 12.76 3.30 28.01
N GLY A 65 12.07 4.44 28.06
CA GLY A 65 12.50 5.70 27.48
C GLY A 65 12.02 5.94 26.05
N ALA A 66 11.84 7.20 25.69
CA ALA A 66 11.31 7.60 24.38
C ALA A 66 12.16 7.14 23.20
N GLU A 67 13.48 7.15 23.34
CA GLU A 67 14.39 6.73 22.26
C GLU A 67 14.28 5.23 21.99
N GLN A 68 14.20 4.41 23.05
CA GLN A 68 14.00 2.96 22.92
C GLN A 68 12.64 2.64 22.29
N PHE A 69 11.58 3.34 22.72
CA PHE A 69 10.25 3.19 22.15
C PHE A 69 10.25 3.51 20.65
N LEU A 70 10.88 4.61 20.23
CA LEU A 70 10.94 5.00 18.82
C LEU A 70 11.73 4.00 17.97
N VAL A 71 12.83 3.43 18.49
CA VAL A 71 13.56 2.36 17.80
C VAL A 71 12.69 1.12 17.63
N ASN A 72 11.95 0.72 18.68
CA ASN A 72 11.05 -0.42 18.63
C ASN A 72 9.87 -0.17 17.68
N LEU A 73 9.24 1.01 17.73
CA LEU A 73 8.17 1.43 16.84
C LEU A 73 8.61 1.39 15.37
N LEU A 74 9.78 1.96 15.06
CA LEU A 74 10.32 1.96 13.70
C LEU A 74 10.59 0.55 13.19
N TYR A 75 11.13 -0.33 14.06
CA TYR A 75 11.30 -1.74 13.71
C TYR A 75 9.96 -2.41 13.41
N MET A 76 8.94 -2.21 14.25
CA MET A 76 7.60 -2.79 14.04
C MET A 76 6.94 -2.29 12.75
N LEU A 77 7.05 -0.99 12.45
CA LEU A 77 6.56 -0.42 11.20
C LEU A 77 7.24 -1.06 9.98
N ARG A 78 8.57 -1.23 10.00
CA ARG A 78 9.29 -1.86 8.89
C ARG A 78 8.86 -3.30 8.67
N VAL A 79 8.81 -4.11 9.73
CA VAL A 79 8.45 -5.54 9.59
C VAL A 79 6.97 -5.75 9.27
N SER A 80 6.11 -4.77 9.55
CA SER A 80 4.68 -4.87 9.23
C SER A 80 4.26 -4.15 7.94
N MET A 81 5.10 -3.32 7.34
CA MET A 81 4.77 -2.62 6.09
C MET A 81 5.62 -3.09 4.90
N VAL A 82 6.64 -3.90 5.15
CA VAL A 82 7.46 -4.50 4.09
C VAL A 82 6.94 -5.91 3.87
N ASP A 83 6.08 -6.07 2.86
CA ASP A 83 5.93 -7.36 2.18
C ASP A 83 7.29 -7.71 1.54
N ALA A 84 7.74 -8.96 1.70
CA ALA A 84 8.85 -9.56 0.95
C ALA A 84 10.28 -9.01 1.15
N VAL A 85 10.84 -9.17 2.36
CA VAL A 85 12.28 -9.49 2.44
C VAL A 85 12.39 -10.88 3.08
N PRO A 86 12.82 -11.92 2.34
CA PRO A 86 13.09 -13.22 2.95
C PRO A 86 14.06 -13.03 4.11
N ASP A 87 13.87 -13.82 5.17
CA ASP A 87 14.58 -13.73 6.46
C ASP A 87 16.12 -13.56 6.30
N GLU A 88 16.65 -14.05 5.17
CA GLU A 88 18.03 -13.99 4.70
C GLU A 88 18.60 -12.57 4.48
N ALA A 89 17.77 -11.56 4.23
CA ALA A 89 18.23 -10.19 3.91
C ALA A 89 18.14 -9.21 5.09
N ILE A 90 17.75 -9.67 6.27
CA ILE A 90 18.03 -8.95 7.52
C ILE A 90 19.41 -9.42 7.99
N PRO A 91 20.44 -8.55 8.06
CA PRO A 91 21.74 -8.94 8.60
C PRO A 91 21.54 -9.54 10.00
N HIS A 92 21.77 -10.85 10.12
CA HIS A 92 21.91 -11.53 11.39
C HIS A 92 23.20 -11.03 12.02
N ASP A 93 23.18 -9.81 12.58
CA ASP A 93 24.20 -9.30 13.50
C ASP A 93 24.05 -10.02 14.88
N TYR A 94 23.85 -11.34 14.83
CA TYR A 94 23.81 -12.24 15.95
C TYR A 94 25.25 -12.73 16.22
N ASP A 95 26.01 -11.94 16.97
CA ASP A 95 27.29 -12.33 17.60
C ASP A 95 27.07 -13.21 18.86
N GLY A 96 26.12 -14.14 18.80
CA GLY A 96 25.94 -15.15 19.85
C GLY A 96 26.77 -16.41 19.53
N PRO A 97 27.41 -17.06 20.51
CA PRO A 97 28.12 -18.30 20.27
C PRO A 97 27.13 -19.40 19.86
N TRP A 98 27.28 -19.91 18.64
CA TRP A 98 26.63 -21.14 18.21
C TRP A 98 27.20 -22.31 19.03
N PRO A 99 26.40 -23.30 19.44
CA PRO A 99 26.91 -24.49 20.09
C PRO A 99 27.79 -25.27 19.09
N ASP A 100 29.07 -25.41 19.41
CA ASP A 100 30.13 -26.06 18.61
C ASP A 100 29.93 -27.58 18.37
N ASP A 101 28.74 -28.13 18.63
CA ASP A 101 28.54 -29.59 18.76
C ASP A 101 27.50 -30.16 17.77
N MET A 102 27.29 -29.54 16.60
CA MET A 102 26.32 -30.04 15.60
C MET A 102 26.93 -30.19 14.20
N GLU A 103 28.16 -30.69 14.13
CA GLU A 103 28.86 -31.01 12.85
C GLU A 103 28.73 -32.48 12.39
N ASP A 104 27.92 -33.32 13.05
CA ASP A 104 27.81 -34.73 12.66
C ASP A 104 26.48 -35.06 11.96
N GLU A 105 26.62 -35.56 10.74
CA GLU A 105 25.68 -36.38 9.95
C GLU A 105 24.41 -35.71 9.40
N TYR A 106 24.54 -35.08 8.23
CA TYR A 106 23.54 -35.24 7.19
C TYR A 106 24.24 -35.78 5.93
N GLU A 107 24.20 -37.11 5.78
CA GLU A 107 24.57 -37.78 4.53
C GLU A 107 23.56 -37.38 3.45
N ALA A 108 24.06 -36.81 2.35
CA ALA A 108 23.26 -36.48 1.18
C ALA A 108 22.95 -37.76 0.40
N ASP A 109 21.77 -38.33 0.62
CA ASP A 109 21.19 -39.33 -0.28
C ASP A 109 20.56 -38.62 -1.49
N ASP A 110 21.23 -38.78 -2.63
CA ASP A 110 20.75 -38.52 -3.98
C ASP A 110 19.49 -39.35 -4.26
N GLU A 111 18.31 -38.73 -4.24
CA GLU A 111 17.12 -39.11 -5.02
C GLU A 111 16.02 -38.05 -4.81
N VAL A 112 16.10 -36.93 -5.54
CA VAL A 112 14.97 -35.99 -5.63
C VAL A 112 14.17 -36.33 -6.88
N GLU A 113 13.06 -37.01 -6.64
CA GLU A 113 12.02 -37.26 -7.64
C GLU A 113 11.55 -35.96 -8.29
N ASP A 114 11.21 -36.05 -9.57
CA ASP A 114 10.55 -35.04 -10.40
C ASP A 114 9.34 -34.45 -9.66
N PHE A 115 9.57 -33.35 -8.96
CA PHE A 115 8.58 -32.60 -8.20
C PHE A 115 7.74 -31.82 -9.21
N SER A 116 6.77 -32.51 -9.82
CA SER A 116 5.69 -31.87 -10.55
C SER A 116 5.14 -30.74 -9.68
N GLU A 117 5.24 -29.52 -10.21
CA GLU A 117 4.79 -28.24 -9.67
C GLU A 117 3.53 -28.41 -8.81
N THR A 118 3.73 -28.59 -7.50
CA THR A 118 2.66 -28.35 -6.54
C THR A 118 2.80 -26.88 -6.19
N PRO A 119 1.82 -26.02 -6.53
CA PRO A 119 1.91 -24.61 -6.22
C PRO A 119 2.10 -24.45 -4.71
N SER A 120 3.11 -23.67 -4.33
CA SER A 120 3.43 -23.35 -2.94
C SER A 120 2.15 -22.89 -2.22
N PRO A 121 1.81 -23.45 -1.04
CA PRO A 121 0.57 -23.13 -0.33
C PRO A 121 0.57 -21.76 0.35
N TRP A 122 1.62 -20.94 0.19
CA TRP A 122 1.68 -19.61 0.80
C TRP A 122 2.36 -18.58 -0.12
N HIS A 123 1.71 -17.41 -0.15
CA HIS A 123 2.04 -16.14 -0.81
C HIS A 123 1.46 -15.97 -2.21
N ASN A 124 0.13 -15.84 -2.25
CA ASN A 124 -0.53 -15.03 -3.26
C ASN A 124 -0.57 -13.58 -2.71
N PRO A 125 0.09 -12.58 -3.31
CA PRO A 125 0.02 -11.17 -2.89
C PRO A 125 -1.41 -10.61 -2.89
N MET A 126 -2.37 -11.34 -3.44
CA MET A 126 -3.81 -11.08 -3.38
C MET A 126 -4.48 -11.32 -2.02
N GLU A 127 -3.80 -11.84 -0.98
CA GLU A 127 -4.43 -12.19 0.31
C GLU A 127 -4.75 -10.92 1.15
N GLY A 128 -5.69 -10.09 0.66
CA GLY A 128 -6.13 -8.88 1.35
C GLY A 128 -6.98 -7.92 0.51
N LEU A 129 -6.97 -8.03 -0.83
CA LEU A 129 -7.88 -7.23 -1.66
C LEU A 129 -9.30 -7.81 -1.57
N VAL A 130 -10.26 -6.91 -1.32
CA VAL A 130 -11.68 -7.21 -1.38
C VAL A 130 -12.17 -6.74 -2.74
N PHE A 131 -12.90 -7.58 -3.48
CA PHE A 131 -13.42 -7.25 -4.81
C PHE A 131 -14.92 -6.98 -4.75
N CYS A 132 -15.40 -6.04 -5.58
CA CYS A 132 -16.84 -5.81 -5.73
C CYS A 132 -17.47 -6.91 -6.61
N SER A 133 -18.67 -7.34 -6.24
CA SER A 133 -19.33 -8.51 -6.86
C SER A 133 -19.86 -8.28 -8.28
N HIS A 134 -19.93 -7.04 -8.74
CA HIS A 134 -20.52 -6.69 -10.04
C HIS A 134 -19.48 -6.63 -11.15
N ASP A 135 -18.36 -5.95 -10.89
CA ASP A 135 -17.36 -5.62 -11.91
C ASP A 135 -16.03 -6.36 -11.73
N ASP A 136 -15.90 -7.18 -10.67
CA ASP A 136 -14.65 -7.86 -10.30
C ASP A 136 -13.45 -6.93 -10.14
N LEU A 137 -13.73 -5.68 -9.74
CA LEU A 137 -12.73 -4.66 -9.47
C LEU A 137 -12.41 -4.58 -7.97
N PRO A 138 -11.18 -4.20 -7.59
CA PRO A 138 -10.81 -4.07 -6.19
C PRO A 138 -11.59 -2.95 -5.49
N MET A 139 -11.83 -3.14 -4.20
CA MET A 139 -12.44 -2.17 -3.32
C MET A 139 -11.36 -1.37 -2.57
N ILE A 140 -11.59 -0.08 -2.42
CA ILE A 140 -10.72 0.84 -1.69
C ILE A 140 -11.44 1.40 -0.46
N LEU A 141 -10.70 1.61 0.63
CA LEU A 141 -11.22 2.24 1.84
C LEU A 141 -11.26 3.76 1.64
N MET A 142 -12.46 4.34 1.64
CA MET A 142 -12.73 5.77 1.52
C MET A 142 -13.61 6.18 2.71
N ASP A 143 -13.17 7.16 3.51
CA ASP A 143 -13.91 7.67 4.67
C ASP A 143 -14.41 6.58 5.65
N GLY A 144 -13.67 5.47 5.76
CA GLY A 144 -14.01 4.35 6.64
C GLY A 144 -14.95 3.30 6.04
N GLU A 145 -15.37 3.46 4.78
CA GLU A 145 -16.19 2.50 4.04
C GLU A 145 -15.43 1.92 2.84
N PHE A 146 -15.68 0.66 2.51
CA PHE A 146 -15.11 0.05 1.31
C PHE A 146 -16.01 0.36 0.11
N VAL A 147 -15.41 0.92 -0.94
CA VAL A 147 -16.09 1.29 -2.19
C VAL A 147 -15.41 0.61 -3.37
N CYS A 148 -16.17 0.08 -4.33
CA CYS A 148 -15.65 -0.47 -5.58
C CYS A 148 -14.92 0.64 -6.37
N VAL A 149 -13.68 0.39 -6.80
CA VAL A 149 -12.88 1.44 -7.48
C VAL A 149 -13.54 1.92 -8.77
N GLY A 150 -14.18 1.01 -9.52
CA GLY A 150 -14.91 1.34 -10.75
C GLY A 150 -16.07 2.29 -10.48
N GLU A 151 -16.98 1.89 -9.59
CA GLU A 151 -18.12 2.72 -9.18
C GLU A 151 -17.67 4.10 -8.67
N TYR A 152 -16.60 4.14 -7.87
CA TYR A 152 -16.05 5.39 -7.34
C TYR A 152 -15.56 6.33 -8.44
N LEU A 153 -14.76 5.83 -9.39
CA LEU A 153 -14.23 6.66 -10.47
C LEU A 153 -15.34 7.12 -11.43
N TYR A 154 -16.25 6.24 -11.84
CA TYR A 154 -17.35 6.60 -12.74
C TYR A 154 -18.32 7.61 -12.11
N ALA A 155 -18.64 7.46 -10.82
CA ALA A 155 -19.55 8.36 -10.13
C ALA A 155 -19.01 9.81 -10.04
N HIS A 156 -17.69 10.00 -9.97
CA HIS A 156 -17.07 11.32 -9.84
C HIS A 156 -16.68 11.92 -11.19
N LEU A 157 -16.25 11.09 -12.14
CA LEU A 157 -15.75 11.57 -13.42
C LEU A 157 -16.89 11.79 -14.43
N GLU A 158 -18.04 11.10 -14.34
CA GLU A 158 -19.24 11.35 -15.16
C GLU A 158 -18.99 11.51 -16.69
N ASN A 159 -18.10 10.70 -17.27
CA ASN A 159 -17.66 10.85 -18.68
C ASN A 159 -17.03 12.22 -19.00
N ALA A 160 -16.45 12.91 -18.02
CA ALA A 160 -15.71 14.12 -18.26
C ALA A 160 -14.46 13.79 -19.09
N PRO A 161 -14.19 14.53 -20.18
CA PRO A 161 -12.99 14.32 -20.96
C PRO A 161 -11.76 14.85 -20.22
N VAL A 162 -10.60 14.25 -20.49
CA VAL A 162 -9.30 14.78 -20.07
C VAL A 162 -9.03 16.08 -20.81
N THR A 163 -8.55 17.09 -20.10
CA THR A 163 -8.32 18.45 -20.63
C THR A 163 -6.90 18.96 -20.43
N ASP A 164 -6.18 18.43 -19.43
CA ASP A 164 -4.83 18.86 -19.10
C ASP A 164 -4.08 17.78 -18.31
N LEU A 165 -2.78 17.99 -18.13
CA LEU A 165 -1.86 17.13 -17.39
C LEU A 165 -0.96 17.98 -16.49
N LEU A 166 -1.06 17.79 -15.17
CA LEU A 166 -0.18 18.44 -14.19
C LEU A 166 1.01 17.53 -13.89
N THR A 167 2.19 18.11 -13.60
CA THR A 167 3.45 17.35 -13.53
C THR A 167 4.21 17.53 -12.22
N ASP A 168 3.76 18.42 -11.33
CA ASP A 168 4.41 18.72 -10.05
C ASP A 168 3.34 18.78 -8.94
N PRO A 169 3.43 17.96 -7.87
CA PRO A 169 4.50 17.01 -7.54
C PRO A 169 4.33 15.61 -8.15
N VAL A 170 3.14 15.30 -8.67
CA VAL A 170 2.77 13.98 -9.22
C VAL A 170 2.11 14.19 -10.56
N LEU A 171 2.42 13.33 -11.53
CA LEU A 171 1.76 13.35 -12.83
C LEU A 171 0.25 13.13 -12.64
N THR A 172 -0.59 14.07 -13.03
CA THR A 172 -2.01 14.09 -12.66
C THR A 172 -2.87 14.48 -13.86
N LEU A 173 -3.87 13.66 -14.19
CA LEU A 173 -4.89 13.99 -15.19
C LEU A 173 -5.85 15.04 -14.66
N VAL A 174 -6.21 16.01 -15.50
CA VAL A 174 -7.23 17.01 -15.20
C VAL A 174 -8.42 16.80 -16.11
N PHE A 175 -9.58 16.58 -15.52
CA PHE A 175 -10.83 16.36 -16.24
C PHE A 175 -11.62 17.67 -16.40
N GLN A 176 -12.45 17.73 -17.44
CA GLN A 176 -13.25 18.92 -17.76
C GLN A 176 -14.16 19.39 -16.62
N ASN A 177 -14.65 18.44 -15.80
CA ASN A 177 -15.49 18.73 -14.64
C ASN A 177 -14.67 19.21 -13.41
N GLY A 178 -13.36 19.43 -13.56
CA GLY A 178 -12.45 19.94 -12.54
C GLY A 178 -11.89 18.88 -11.59
N HIS A 179 -12.26 17.60 -11.75
CA HIS A 179 -11.63 16.53 -11.00
C HIS A 179 -10.19 16.33 -11.47
N THR A 180 -9.34 15.84 -10.57
CA THR A 180 -7.98 15.44 -10.94
C THR A 180 -7.65 14.06 -10.39
N LEU A 181 -6.97 13.25 -11.21
CA LEU A 181 -6.60 11.86 -10.90
C LEU A 181 -5.07 11.71 -11.00
N PRO A 182 -4.36 11.49 -9.89
CA PRO A 182 -2.92 11.26 -9.94
C PRO A 182 -2.63 9.91 -10.61
N LEU A 183 -1.64 9.89 -11.49
CA LEU A 183 -1.14 8.70 -12.16
C LEU A 183 0.05 8.17 -11.37
N LEU A 184 -0.14 7.06 -10.67
CA LEU A 184 0.90 6.38 -9.91
C LEU A 184 1.40 5.14 -10.67
N CYS A 185 2.71 4.90 -10.60
CA CYS A 185 3.40 3.77 -11.23
C CYS A 185 2.89 2.44 -10.65
N PRO A 186 2.42 1.49 -11.49
CA PRO A 186 1.93 0.18 -11.04
C PRO A 186 2.88 -0.52 -10.06
N ASP A 187 4.18 -0.53 -10.35
CA ASP A 187 5.17 -1.29 -9.58
C ASP A 187 5.46 -0.73 -8.18
N CYS A 188 5.52 0.60 -8.02
CA CYS A 188 6.06 1.22 -6.80
C CYS A 188 5.11 2.22 -6.11
N GLY A 189 4.01 2.60 -6.76
CA GLY A 189 3.06 3.59 -6.24
C GLY A 189 3.58 5.03 -6.21
N ASP A 190 4.79 5.30 -6.70
CA ASP A 190 5.30 6.67 -6.92
C ASP A 190 4.66 7.30 -8.16
N SER A 191 4.97 8.57 -8.46
CA SER A 191 4.48 9.24 -9.68
C SER A 191 4.87 8.45 -10.94
N LEU A 192 3.90 8.22 -11.85
CA LEU A 192 4.12 7.52 -13.11
C LEU A 192 5.17 8.24 -13.97
N HIS A 193 6.21 7.50 -14.37
CA HIS A 193 7.29 8.03 -15.19
C HIS A 193 7.01 7.89 -16.67
N VAL A 194 6.57 8.98 -17.30
CA VAL A 194 6.30 9.03 -18.73
C VAL A 194 7.44 9.72 -19.46
N LYS A 195 7.99 9.08 -20.51
CA LYS A 195 9.14 9.59 -21.27
C LYS A 195 8.84 10.92 -21.97
N ASP A 196 7.62 11.05 -22.49
CA ASP A 196 7.14 12.23 -23.18
C ASP A 196 5.71 12.54 -22.72
N GLN A 197 5.59 13.49 -21.79
CA GLN A 197 4.32 13.91 -21.22
C GLN A 197 3.43 14.63 -22.24
N GLY A 198 4.04 15.33 -23.22
CA GLY A 198 3.30 16.01 -24.28
C GLY A 198 2.65 15.00 -25.21
N ALA A 199 3.39 13.95 -25.59
CA ALA A 199 2.85 12.86 -26.40
C ALA A 199 1.72 12.11 -25.68
N LEU A 200 1.82 11.89 -24.36
CA LEU A 200 0.74 11.31 -23.57
C LEU A 200 -0.49 12.22 -23.54
N LEU A 201 -0.32 13.51 -23.23
CA LEU A 201 -1.45 14.44 -23.23
C LEU A 201 -2.10 14.50 -24.62
N ASP A 202 -1.32 14.56 -25.69
CA ASP A 202 -1.84 14.59 -27.05
C ASP A 202 -2.64 13.31 -27.41
N SER A 203 -2.31 12.15 -26.83
CA SER A 203 -3.05 10.90 -27.09
C SER A 203 -4.36 10.78 -26.30
N ILE A 204 -4.42 11.33 -25.08
CA ILE A 204 -5.60 11.22 -24.20
C ILE A 204 -6.48 12.48 -24.14
N ASN A 205 -6.00 13.62 -24.61
CA ASN A 205 -6.74 14.88 -24.51
C ASN A 205 -8.06 14.82 -25.30
N GLY A 206 -9.15 15.13 -24.62
CA GLY A 206 -10.51 15.03 -25.16
C GLY A 206 -11.14 13.64 -25.02
N LEU A 207 -10.40 12.62 -24.60
CA LEU A 207 -10.94 11.28 -24.34
C LEU A 207 -11.52 11.16 -22.93
N THR A 208 -12.45 10.22 -22.76
CA THR A 208 -13.11 9.89 -21.50
C THR A 208 -12.71 8.47 -21.07
N ILE A 209 -12.82 8.15 -19.78
CA ILE A 209 -12.70 6.76 -19.32
C ILE A 209 -13.92 5.98 -19.83
N VAL A 210 -13.68 4.90 -20.58
CA VAL A 210 -14.72 4.05 -21.15
C VAL A 210 -14.80 2.70 -20.44
N ALA A 211 -13.67 2.13 -20.05
CA ALA A 211 -13.60 0.88 -19.29
C ALA A 211 -12.53 0.95 -18.19
N LEU A 212 -12.72 0.13 -17.17
CA LEU A 212 -11.78 -0.14 -16.10
C LEU A 212 -11.66 -1.64 -15.94
N GLU A 213 -10.43 -2.15 -15.89
CA GLU A 213 -10.12 -3.56 -15.70
C GLU A 213 -9.05 -3.71 -14.60
N TRP A 214 -9.10 -4.82 -13.88
CA TRP A 214 -8.07 -5.19 -12.92
C TRP A 214 -7.23 -6.33 -13.49
N ASP A 215 -5.93 -6.10 -13.62
CA ASP A 215 -4.98 -7.15 -13.98
C ASP A 215 -4.47 -7.80 -12.69
N ASP A 216 -4.94 -9.01 -12.43
CA ASP A 216 -4.59 -9.79 -11.24
C ASP A 216 -3.20 -10.42 -11.32
N GLU A 217 -2.60 -10.52 -12.50
CA GLU A 217 -1.23 -11.01 -12.66
C GLU A 217 -0.20 -9.92 -12.29
N ASN A 218 -0.50 -8.65 -12.60
CA ASN A 218 0.40 -7.51 -12.41
C ASN A 218 -0.01 -6.58 -11.26
N ASP A 219 -1.12 -6.86 -10.57
CA ASP A 219 -1.69 -6.04 -9.49
C ASP A 219 -1.90 -4.56 -9.91
N GLU A 220 -2.40 -4.34 -11.12
CA GLU A 220 -2.56 -3.01 -11.71
C GLU A 220 -3.99 -2.71 -12.16
N LEU A 221 -4.38 -1.44 -12.01
CA LEU A 221 -5.65 -0.92 -12.52
C LEU A 221 -5.42 -0.42 -13.95
N ILE A 222 -6.08 -1.07 -14.91
CA ILE A 222 -6.07 -0.69 -16.31
C ILE A 222 -7.21 0.30 -16.55
N ILE A 223 -6.88 1.48 -17.08
CA ILE A 223 -7.83 2.51 -17.51
C ILE A 223 -7.83 2.60 -19.02
N GLU A 224 -9.00 2.36 -19.61
CA GLU A 224 -9.22 2.51 -21.04
C GLU A 224 -9.88 3.85 -21.36
N PHE A 225 -9.31 4.56 -22.33
CA PHE A 225 -9.79 5.84 -22.80
C PHE A 225 -10.35 5.72 -24.22
N GLY A 226 -11.49 6.36 -24.45
CA GLY A 226 -12.17 6.37 -25.73
C GLY A 226 -13.04 7.62 -25.90
N TYR A 227 -13.77 7.67 -27.02
CA TYR A 227 -14.84 8.65 -27.16
C TYR A 227 -16.07 8.17 -26.39
N PRO A 228 -16.85 9.08 -25.77
CA PRO A 228 -18.12 8.70 -25.17
C PRO A 228 -19.02 8.09 -26.26
N GLU A 229 -19.71 7.00 -25.94
CA GLU A 229 -20.53 6.24 -26.88
C GLU A 229 -21.39 7.18 -27.75
N SER A 230 -21.20 7.09 -29.07
CA SER A 230 -22.22 7.57 -29.98
C SER A 230 -23.38 6.58 -29.92
N SER A 231 -24.62 7.07 -29.91
CA SER A 231 -25.85 6.33 -29.55
C SER A 231 -26.16 5.03 -30.30
N ASP A 232 -25.31 4.61 -31.23
CA ASP A 232 -25.58 3.59 -32.23
C ASP A 232 -24.62 2.38 -32.13
N GLU A 233 -23.56 2.42 -31.30
CA GLU A 233 -22.61 1.32 -31.10
C GLU A 233 -22.82 0.63 -29.74
N GLU A 234 -22.73 -0.71 -29.69
CA GLU A 234 -22.98 -1.49 -28.47
C GLU A 234 -21.83 -1.41 -27.46
N GLU A 235 -20.61 -1.05 -27.90
CA GLU A 235 -19.42 -0.91 -27.06
C GLU A 235 -18.56 0.26 -27.57
N PRO A 236 -18.00 1.11 -26.69
CA PRO A 236 -17.16 2.23 -27.09
C PRO A 236 -15.80 1.75 -27.61
N GLU A 237 -15.28 2.39 -28.65
CA GLU A 237 -13.93 2.11 -29.16
C GLU A 237 -12.86 2.60 -28.18
N THR A 238 -12.04 1.68 -27.65
CA THR A 238 -10.85 1.99 -26.86
C THR A 238 -9.72 2.48 -27.76
N LEU A 239 -9.17 3.65 -27.43
CA LEU A 239 -8.14 4.33 -28.21
C LEU A 239 -6.78 4.37 -27.51
N GLU A 240 -6.78 4.47 -26.18
CA GLU A 240 -5.57 4.51 -25.36
C GLU A 240 -5.80 3.75 -24.06
N THR A 241 -4.75 3.13 -23.52
CA THR A 241 -4.82 2.34 -22.31
C THR A 241 -3.68 2.75 -21.38
N LEU A 242 -3.99 2.97 -20.10
CA LEU A 242 -2.99 3.25 -19.07
C LEU A 242 -3.12 2.25 -17.93
N ALA A 243 -2.02 1.57 -17.62
CA ALA A 243 -1.89 0.81 -16.38
C ALA A 243 -1.38 1.73 -15.26
N ILE A 244 -2.09 1.75 -14.14
CA ILE A 244 -1.75 2.56 -12.97
C ILE A 244 -1.92 1.78 -11.67
N HIS A 245 -1.20 2.22 -10.64
CA HIS A 245 -1.36 1.64 -9.30
C HIS A 245 -2.73 1.97 -8.71
N LEU A 246 -3.35 1.04 -7.97
CA LEU A 246 -4.68 1.17 -7.35
C LEU A 246 -4.87 2.45 -6.51
N ASN A 247 -3.84 2.83 -5.73
CA ASN A 247 -3.79 4.10 -4.98
C ASN A 247 -4.05 5.37 -5.81
N SER A 248 -3.92 5.33 -7.13
CA SER A 248 -4.28 6.45 -8.01
C SER A 248 -5.72 6.88 -7.79
N ALA A 249 -6.65 5.92 -7.65
CA ALA A 249 -8.05 6.20 -7.41
C ALA A 249 -8.30 6.85 -6.03
N ARG A 250 -7.55 6.46 -4.99
CA ARG A 250 -7.63 7.09 -3.66
C ARG A 250 -7.18 8.56 -3.70
N GLY A 251 -6.32 8.90 -4.64
CA GLY A 251 -5.84 10.27 -4.85
C GLY A 251 -6.76 11.14 -5.70
N LEU A 252 -7.92 10.63 -6.16
CA LEU A 252 -8.89 11.43 -6.90
C LEU A 252 -9.33 12.63 -6.06
N THR A 253 -9.23 13.83 -6.62
CA THR A 253 -9.68 15.07 -5.96
C THR A 253 -10.91 15.63 -6.64
N CYS A 254 -11.88 16.04 -5.82
CA CYS A 254 -13.17 16.55 -6.27
C CYS A 254 -13.25 18.07 -6.01
N PRO A 255 -13.51 18.91 -7.03
CA PRO A 255 -13.51 20.37 -6.88
C PRO A 255 -14.62 20.89 -5.96
N HIS A 256 -15.65 20.08 -5.67
CA HIS A 256 -16.81 20.48 -4.85
C HIS A 256 -16.81 19.92 -3.42
N GLN A 257 -15.84 19.10 -3.03
CA GLN A 257 -15.77 18.55 -1.67
C GLN A 257 -15.11 19.47 -0.64
N THR A 258 -14.59 20.63 -1.05
CA THR A 258 -13.65 21.39 -0.22
C THR A 258 -14.26 22.14 0.99
N LEU A 259 -15.57 22.10 1.29
CA LEU A 259 -16.16 23.07 2.25
C LEU A 259 -17.36 22.59 3.10
N TRP A 260 -17.44 21.33 3.52
CA TRP A 260 -18.52 20.92 4.47
C TRP A 260 -18.05 20.53 5.88
N HIS A 261 -16.75 20.54 6.17
CA HIS A 261 -16.22 20.11 7.46
C HIS A 261 -16.04 21.21 8.52
N GLU A 262 -16.26 22.50 8.23
CA GLU A 262 -15.95 23.58 9.18
C GLU A 262 -17.16 24.30 9.83
N GLU A 263 -18.43 24.00 9.51
CA GLU A 263 -19.57 24.77 10.05
C GLU A 263 -20.37 24.12 11.21
N ASN A 264 -19.95 22.96 11.73
CA ASN A 264 -20.69 22.29 12.84
C ASN A 264 -20.01 22.39 14.22
N GLU A 265 -19.04 23.28 14.42
CA GLU A 265 -18.34 23.47 15.71
C GLU A 265 -18.73 24.74 16.49
N GLU A 266 -19.92 25.33 16.22
CA GLU A 266 -20.50 26.39 17.06
C GLU A 266 -21.98 26.10 17.42
N VAL A 267 -22.24 25.25 18.43
CA VAL A 267 -23.44 25.33 19.30
C VAL A 267 -23.11 24.87 20.73
#